data_AF-A0A1L9B815-F1
#
_entry.id   AF-A0A1L9B815-F1
#
_cell.length_a   1.000
_cell.length_b   1.000
_cell.length_c   1.000
_cell.angle_alpha   90.00
_cell.angle_beta   90.00
_cell.angle_gamma   90.00
#
_symmetry.space_group_name_H-M   'P 1'
#
loop_
_entity.id
_entity.type
_entity.pdbx_description
1 polymer ?
#
loop_
_entity_poly.entity_id
_entity_poly.type
_entity_poly.pdbx_seq_one_letter_code
_entity_poly.pdbx_strand_id
1 'polypeptide(L)'
;MFLNVKTFGAVAGAAFALGLGFAGEAWAGPGTVVIPTAPELGLSVRLGGQVRMIPTLESNWDLGLSERTPIRGMGSHVNEAGIVGRDYVRTEDRLYFNVSKGDDWDFFMALEFDSVLTQRRTDRISNQEKGLFDDFGVERLQASVKLPWISSRLHAGWDTAPSADMDGGGLLYVDDDPGLWLTGKAGPLAWKAAYVLKNESQFVYADRTTSVSGPCPPVINVPPGGGSVPTGCAQLLPIGDFDANFGERRVGVARLDFTPVEGLTLSGLYAVNHARVRGQPPATGINALTSVTHYPGLLITGNLGGFKPILEVAGSLGSVRYPGTAANIPDYLGKPINGRTFRVQSFAAFADLAYDASAAVGFKFEPHVGAYYLKGDGNPGDDILGGYTPVVGMPRFTQRFSGEGMIVADGNIAYGSPLYSAFPELWGNQSNLMSNGGGLFSNSRSDSPGLTMIGGGVDTEPLKGTLRFRTNAYALIYNERFLVGALSEPNNASSVGLTARDFGIKRLVDEHLFGVEWDNELTYMFNSAVSARLQFSFLFTGAAAEQIAGALSDRGSGEPVEVAGVSFERAQRSEADSMRRIAVELLWNF
;
A
#
# COMPACT_ATOMS: atom_id res chain seq x y z
N MET A 1 1.32 58.19 26.31
CA MET A 1 0.90 58.27 24.90
C MET A 1 0.60 56.85 24.46
N PHE A 2 -0.67 56.49 24.46
CA PHE A 2 -1.16 55.14 24.19
C PHE A 2 -1.21 54.91 22.67
N LEU A 3 -0.74 53.76 22.19
CA LEU A 3 -1.37 53.11 21.05
C LEU A 3 -1.31 51.59 21.25
N ASN A 4 -2.51 51.06 21.37
CA ASN A 4 -2.93 49.70 21.59
C ASN A 4 -3.44 49.21 20.23
N VAL A 5 -2.86 48.15 19.67
CA VAL A 5 -3.42 47.49 18.48
C VAL A 5 -3.62 46.03 18.84
N LYS A 6 -4.84 45.75 19.32
CA LYS A 6 -5.44 44.43 19.23
C LYS A 6 -5.96 44.22 17.80
N THR A 7 -6.01 42.94 17.45
CA THR A 7 -7.02 42.25 16.63
C THR A 7 -6.78 42.01 15.12
N PHE A 8 -6.93 40.71 14.81
CA PHE A 8 -7.45 40.05 13.60
C PHE A 8 -6.55 39.88 12.37
N GLY A 9 -6.14 38.62 12.18
CA GLY A 9 -5.82 38.01 10.89
C GLY A 9 -5.94 36.49 11.06
N ALA A 10 -7.14 35.95 10.89
CA ALA A 10 -7.43 34.53 10.97
C ALA A 10 -6.65 33.78 9.88
N VAL A 11 -5.80 32.82 10.30
CA VAL A 11 -5.11 31.90 9.40
C VAL A 11 -6.07 30.75 9.11
N ALA A 12 -6.78 30.83 7.99
CA ALA A 12 -7.44 29.68 7.40
C ALA A 12 -6.39 28.88 6.63
N GLY A 13 -5.76 27.91 7.30
CA GLY A 13 -4.93 26.91 6.65
C GLY A 13 -5.81 25.75 6.21
N ALA A 14 -5.84 25.47 4.91
CA ALA A 14 -6.42 24.25 4.37
C ALA A 14 -5.56 23.05 4.83
N ALA A 15 -6.04 22.34 5.84
CA ALA A 15 -5.44 21.10 6.30
C ALA A 15 -5.79 19.98 5.30
N PHE A 16 -4.80 19.52 4.55
CA PHE A 16 -4.82 18.19 3.96
C PHE A 16 -4.87 17.19 5.11
N ALA A 17 -5.90 16.34 5.15
CA ALA A 17 -6.13 15.36 6.19
C ALA A 17 -5.10 14.22 6.10
N LEU A 18 -3.93 14.41 6.72
CA LEU A 18 -3.11 13.32 7.24
C LEU A 18 -3.15 13.43 8.76
N GLY A 19 -3.49 12.30 9.40
CA GLY A 19 -3.79 12.20 10.83
C GLY A 19 -2.64 12.67 11.72
N LEU A 20 -2.76 13.88 12.27
CA LEU A 20 -1.95 14.36 13.38
C LEU A 20 -2.86 14.96 14.45
N GLY A 21 -2.69 14.47 15.67
CA GLY A 21 -3.59 14.70 16.79
C GLY A 21 -3.68 16.16 17.24
N PHE A 22 -4.91 16.64 17.32
CA PHE A 22 -5.30 17.76 18.17
C PHE A 22 -6.56 17.37 18.94
N ALA A 23 -6.47 17.36 20.26
CA ALA A 23 -7.62 17.30 21.14
C ALA A 23 -8.34 18.66 21.08
N GLY A 24 -9.65 18.64 20.86
CA GLY A 24 -10.53 19.81 21.06
C GLY A 24 -11.02 20.53 19.81
N GLU A 25 -10.59 20.17 18.60
CA GLU A 25 -11.20 20.67 17.37
C GLU A 25 -11.94 19.53 16.67
N ALA A 26 -13.27 19.60 16.70
CA ALA A 26 -14.13 18.66 16.02
C ALA A 26 -13.75 18.60 14.52
N TRP A 27 -13.39 17.40 14.05
CA TRP A 27 -13.03 17.14 12.67
C TRP A 27 -14.27 17.34 11.80
N ALA A 28 -14.35 18.49 11.17
CA ALA A 28 -15.25 18.73 10.05
C ALA A 28 -14.53 18.20 8.80
N GLY A 29 -15.11 17.20 8.14
CA GLY A 29 -14.75 16.93 6.75
C GLY A 29 -14.98 18.19 5.91
N PRO A 30 -14.28 18.35 4.78
CA PRO A 30 -14.55 19.46 3.86
C PRO A 30 -16.06 19.58 3.55
N GLY A 31 -16.65 20.76 3.77
CA GLY A 31 -18.07 21.07 3.49
C GLY A 31 -19.06 20.98 4.67
N THR A 32 -18.66 20.42 5.81
CA THR A 32 -19.50 20.08 6.97
C THR A 32 -20.73 20.97 7.29
N VAL A 33 -21.88 20.32 7.46
CA VAL A 33 -23.10 20.85 8.11
C VAL A 33 -23.07 20.56 9.61
N VAL A 34 -23.21 21.60 10.44
CA VAL A 34 -23.37 21.47 11.89
C VAL A 34 -24.85 21.29 12.21
N ILE A 35 -25.22 20.17 12.83
CA ILE A 35 -26.58 19.93 13.29
C ILE A 35 -26.72 20.49 14.72
N PRO A 36 -27.58 21.49 14.95
CA PRO A 36 -27.80 21.99 16.30
C PRO A 36 -28.45 20.90 17.15
N THR A 37 -27.83 20.57 18.28
CA THR A 37 -28.44 19.70 19.30
C THR A 37 -28.99 20.53 20.45
N ALA A 38 -29.89 19.96 21.24
CA ALA A 38 -30.36 20.61 22.46
C ALA A 38 -29.15 21.01 23.35
N PRO A 39 -29.05 22.29 23.79
CA PRO A 39 -27.88 22.76 24.54
C PRO A 39 -27.56 21.94 25.79
N GLU A 40 -28.60 21.41 26.44
CA GLU A 40 -28.51 20.54 27.62
C GLU A 40 -27.79 19.21 27.38
N LEU A 41 -27.73 18.73 26.13
CA LEU A 41 -27.00 17.51 25.78
C LEU A 41 -25.49 17.78 25.65
N GLY A 42 -25.10 19.03 25.38
CA GLY A 42 -23.70 19.43 25.18
C GLY A 42 -23.01 18.71 24.01
N LEU A 43 -23.78 18.24 23.03
CA LEU A 43 -23.27 17.52 21.86
C LEU A 43 -22.93 18.49 20.72
N SER A 44 -21.95 18.12 19.91
CA SER A 44 -21.66 18.72 18.62
C SER A 44 -21.76 17.62 17.59
N VAL A 45 -22.69 17.75 16.65
CA VAL A 45 -22.89 16.80 15.55
C VAL A 45 -22.54 17.50 14.24
N ARG A 46 -21.67 16.87 13.46
CA ARG A 46 -21.15 17.36 12.19
C ARG A 46 -21.28 16.26 11.15
N LEU A 47 -21.88 16.60 10.01
CA LEU A 47 -21.98 15.72 8.85
C LEU A 47 -21.25 16.38 7.68
N GLY A 48 -20.54 15.60 6.89
CA GLY A 48 -19.91 16.08 5.65
C GLY A 48 -20.04 15.06 4.54
N GLY A 49 -19.85 15.51 3.30
CA GLY A 49 -19.84 14.66 2.12
C GLY A 49 -18.64 14.95 1.23
N GLN A 50 -18.18 13.93 0.52
CA GLN A 50 -17.21 14.07 -0.56
C GLN A 50 -17.72 13.28 -1.76
N VAL A 51 -17.59 13.86 -2.94
CA VAL A 51 -17.75 13.18 -4.22
C VAL A 51 -16.47 13.37 -5.00
N ARG A 52 -15.88 12.27 -5.43
CA ARG A 52 -14.62 12.27 -6.20
C ARG A 52 -14.81 11.44 -7.45
N MET A 53 -14.51 12.00 -8.61
CA MET A 53 -14.54 11.30 -9.90
C MET A 53 -13.18 11.36 -10.56
N ILE A 54 -12.70 10.21 -11.06
CA ILE A 54 -11.35 10.05 -11.58
C ILE A 54 -11.37 9.28 -12.91
N PRO A 55 -11.70 9.94 -14.04
CA PRO A 55 -11.36 9.42 -15.36
C PRO A 55 -9.86 9.21 -15.47
N THR A 56 -9.47 8.00 -15.84
CA THR A 56 -8.08 7.54 -15.91
C THR A 56 -7.86 6.89 -17.28
N LEU A 57 -6.78 7.29 -17.93
CA LEU A 57 -6.24 6.69 -19.14
C LEU A 57 -4.91 6.04 -18.79
N GLU A 58 -4.77 4.76 -19.13
CA GLU A 58 -3.59 3.99 -18.81
C GLU A 58 -3.16 3.13 -19.98
N SER A 59 -1.85 2.95 -20.10
CA SER A 59 -1.27 2.10 -21.13
C SER A 59 -0.12 1.28 -20.59
N ASN A 60 -0.02 0.05 -21.08
CA ASN A 60 1.16 -0.80 -20.95
C ASN A 60 1.55 -1.16 -19.49
N TRP A 61 0.55 -1.34 -18.62
CA TRP A 61 0.77 -1.65 -17.20
C TRP A 61 1.51 -2.96 -16.93
N ASP A 62 1.50 -3.84 -17.91
CA ASP A 62 2.09 -5.17 -17.85
C ASP A 62 3.32 -5.29 -18.76
N LEU A 63 3.93 -4.18 -19.18
CA LEU A 63 5.12 -4.18 -20.04
C LEU A 63 4.92 -4.91 -21.39
N GLY A 64 3.69 -4.90 -21.91
CA GLY A 64 3.32 -5.47 -23.20
C GLY A 64 3.15 -6.98 -23.16
N LEU A 65 3.07 -7.56 -21.96
CA LEU A 65 2.94 -9.00 -21.78
C LEU A 65 1.59 -9.56 -22.26
N SER A 66 0.50 -8.80 -22.11
CA SER A 66 -0.85 -9.15 -22.59
C SER A 66 -0.93 -9.24 -24.12
N GLU A 67 -0.06 -8.54 -24.84
CA GLU A 67 0.02 -8.65 -26.30
C GLU A 67 0.81 -9.90 -26.73
N ARG A 68 1.63 -10.44 -25.83
CA ARG A 68 2.64 -11.48 -26.13
C ARG A 68 2.29 -12.84 -25.56
N THR A 69 1.36 -12.91 -24.61
CA THR A 69 0.97 -14.14 -23.92
C THR A 69 -0.55 -14.24 -23.80
N PRO A 70 -1.13 -15.44 -23.94
CA PRO A 70 -2.58 -15.64 -23.86
C PRO A 70 -3.10 -15.69 -22.41
N ILE A 71 -2.41 -15.06 -21.46
CA ILE A 71 -2.77 -15.12 -20.04
C ILE A 71 -3.87 -14.10 -19.76
N ARG A 72 -5.02 -14.62 -19.33
CA ARG A 72 -6.20 -13.81 -19.02
C ARG A 72 -5.91 -12.88 -17.85
N GLY A 73 -6.15 -11.58 -18.04
CA GLY A 73 -6.04 -10.55 -17.01
C GLY A 73 -4.68 -9.83 -16.95
N MET A 74 -3.71 -10.21 -17.80
CA MET A 74 -2.56 -9.35 -18.05
C MET A 74 -3.02 -8.02 -18.65
N GLY A 75 -2.41 -6.92 -18.21
CA GLY A 75 -2.83 -5.55 -18.53
C GLY A 75 -3.83 -4.95 -17.53
N SER A 76 -4.18 -5.70 -16.47
CA SER A 76 -4.92 -5.21 -15.31
C SER A 76 -4.04 -5.11 -14.07
N HIS A 77 -4.43 -4.27 -13.13
CA HIS A 77 -3.77 -4.09 -11.83
C HIS A 77 -4.78 -3.79 -10.73
N VAL A 78 -4.30 -3.74 -9.49
CA VAL A 78 -5.13 -3.44 -8.33
C VAL A 78 -4.98 -1.97 -7.96
N ASN A 79 -6.10 -1.29 -7.77
CA ASN A 79 -6.16 -0.02 -7.06
C ASN A 79 -7.23 -0.11 -5.96
N GLU A 80 -7.49 1.01 -5.29
CA GLU A 80 -8.50 1.09 -4.21
C GLU A 80 -9.92 0.69 -4.68
N ALA A 81 -10.28 0.95 -5.95
CA ALA A 81 -11.55 0.53 -6.54
C ALA A 81 -11.58 -0.95 -6.99
N GLY A 82 -10.52 -1.71 -6.70
CA GLY A 82 -10.36 -3.12 -7.05
C GLY A 82 -9.49 -3.35 -8.29
N ILE A 83 -9.84 -4.36 -9.10
CA ILE A 83 -9.07 -4.71 -10.30
C ILE A 83 -9.51 -3.82 -11.46
N VAL A 84 -8.58 -3.01 -11.96
CA VAL A 84 -8.77 -2.10 -13.10
C VAL A 84 -7.82 -2.44 -14.24
N GLY A 85 -8.04 -1.85 -15.41
CA GLY A 85 -7.10 -1.93 -16.52
C GLY A 85 -7.61 -1.16 -17.73
N ARG A 86 -6.68 -0.66 -18.56
CA ARG A 86 -6.96 0.28 -19.66
C ARG A 86 -7.60 1.57 -19.12
N ASP A 87 -8.48 2.17 -19.92
CA ASP A 87 -9.20 3.37 -19.55
C ASP A 87 -10.41 3.04 -18.65
N TYR A 88 -10.55 3.78 -17.56
CA TYR A 88 -11.67 3.62 -16.63
C TYR A 88 -12.07 4.95 -15.98
N VAL A 89 -13.26 4.98 -15.37
CA VAL A 89 -13.67 6.10 -14.53
C VAL A 89 -13.94 5.54 -13.13
N ARG A 90 -13.10 5.92 -12.17
CA ARG A 90 -13.31 5.60 -10.75
C ARG A 90 -14.14 6.69 -10.08
N THR A 91 -14.94 6.30 -9.10
CA THR A 91 -15.61 7.23 -8.19
C THR A 91 -15.32 6.83 -6.75
N GLU A 92 -15.12 7.81 -5.89
CA GLU A 92 -14.93 7.64 -4.44
C GLU A 92 -15.82 8.66 -3.73
N ASP A 93 -16.93 8.18 -3.21
CA ASP A 93 -17.90 9.00 -2.51
C ASP A 93 -17.83 8.69 -1.02
N ARG A 94 -17.69 9.71 -0.17
CA ARG A 94 -17.60 9.54 1.28
C ARG A 94 -18.65 10.33 2.01
N LEU A 95 -19.20 9.73 3.07
CA LEU A 95 -20.08 10.40 4.03
C LEU A 95 -19.42 10.37 5.40
N TYR A 96 -19.25 11.54 5.99
CA TYR A 96 -18.60 11.72 7.28
C TYR A 96 -19.63 12.01 8.35
N PHE A 97 -19.49 11.36 9.49
CA PHE A 97 -20.28 11.58 10.69
C PHE A 97 -19.31 11.82 11.85
N ASN A 98 -19.44 12.95 12.50
CA ASN A 98 -18.65 13.26 13.69
C ASN A 98 -19.58 13.74 14.80
N VAL A 99 -19.49 13.08 15.95
CA VAL A 99 -20.25 13.42 17.15
C VAL A 99 -19.27 13.57 18.30
N SER A 100 -19.31 14.70 19.00
CA SER A 100 -18.46 14.92 20.17
C SER A 100 -19.24 15.53 21.33
N LYS A 101 -18.87 15.16 22.56
CA LYS A 101 -19.31 15.82 23.78
C LYS A 101 -18.12 16.55 24.41
N GLY A 102 -17.92 17.80 24.00
CA GLY A 102 -16.74 18.58 24.41
C GLY A 102 -15.44 17.80 24.16
N ASP A 103 -14.64 17.65 25.20
CA ASP A 103 -13.39 16.87 25.21
C ASP A 103 -13.55 15.55 26.01
N ASP A 104 -14.78 15.16 26.37
CA ASP A 104 -15.02 13.97 27.19
C ASP A 104 -14.96 12.70 26.33
N TRP A 105 -15.71 12.69 25.24
CA TRP A 105 -15.76 11.60 24.27
C TRP A 105 -16.17 12.09 22.89
N ASP A 106 -15.79 11.33 21.88
CA ASP A 106 -16.16 11.56 20.49
C ASP A 106 -16.32 10.23 19.74
N PHE A 107 -17.00 10.31 18.60
CA PHE A 107 -17.14 9.25 17.63
C PHE A 107 -17.05 9.82 16.23
N PHE A 108 -16.34 9.11 15.36
CA PHE A 108 -16.17 9.41 13.95
C PHE A 108 -16.52 8.18 13.12
N MET A 109 -17.25 8.39 12.03
CA MET A 109 -17.51 7.38 11.01
C MET A 109 -17.34 7.98 9.63
N ALA A 110 -16.67 7.25 8.75
CA ALA A 110 -16.66 7.49 7.33
C ALA A 110 -17.31 6.28 6.66
N LEU A 111 -18.36 6.53 5.88
CA LEU A 111 -18.87 5.57 4.92
C LEU A 111 -18.23 5.88 3.57
N GLU A 112 -17.82 4.86 2.83
CA GLU A 112 -17.22 5.02 1.51
C GLU A 112 -17.93 4.16 0.48
N PHE A 113 -18.14 4.74 -0.69
CA PHE A 113 -18.41 4.01 -1.92
C PHE A 113 -17.24 4.25 -2.87
N ASP A 114 -16.44 3.22 -3.10
CA ASP A 114 -15.29 3.28 -4.02
C ASP A 114 -15.42 2.21 -5.10
N SER A 115 -15.53 2.64 -6.36
CA SER A 115 -15.85 1.74 -7.45
C SER A 115 -15.51 2.29 -8.83
N VAL A 116 -15.39 1.40 -9.82
CA VAL A 116 -15.35 1.77 -11.24
C VAL A 116 -16.77 1.95 -11.78
N LEU A 117 -17.04 3.11 -12.36
CA LEU A 117 -18.32 3.42 -12.99
C LEU A 117 -18.52 2.54 -14.23
N THR A 118 -19.57 1.73 -14.18
CA THR A 118 -20.07 0.94 -15.32
C THR A 118 -21.58 1.03 -15.34
N GLN A 119 -22.21 0.91 -16.51
CA GLN A 119 -23.67 0.95 -16.61
C GLN A 119 -24.34 -0.05 -15.65
N ARG A 120 -23.74 -1.22 -15.43
CA ARG A 120 -24.24 -2.23 -14.49
C ARG A 120 -24.24 -1.78 -13.03
N ARG A 121 -23.21 -1.04 -12.60
CA ARG A 121 -23.06 -0.56 -11.22
C ARG A 121 -23.84 0.73 -10.95
N THR A 122 -23.98 1.58 -11.98
CA THR A 122 -24.61 2.90 -11.85
C THR A 122 -26.10 2.91 -12.22
N ASP A 123 -26.56 2.00 -13.09
CA ASP A 123 -27.94 1.96 -13.58
C ASP A 123 -28.78 0.92 -12.82
N ARG A 124 -29.94 1.36 -12.30
CA ARG A 124 -30.92 0.52 -11.57
C ARG A 124 -31.77 -0.35 -12.49
N ILE A 125 -31.60 -0.30 -13.81
CA ILE A 125 -32.53 -0.91 -14.78
C ILE A 125 -32.40 -2.44 -14.91
N SER A 126 -31.43 -3.12 -14.29
CA SER A 126 -31.31 -4.57 -14.45
C SER A 126 -31.91 -5.37 -13.29
N ASN A 127 -32.87 -6.24 -13.60
CA ASN A 127 -33.35 -7.37 -12.80
C ASN A 127 -32.21 -8.38 -12.52
N GLN A 128 -31.12 -7.92 -11.93
CA GLN A 128 -29.95 -8.75 -11.65
C GLN A 128 -29.92 -9.18 -10.19
N GLU A 129 -29.36 -10.36 -10.00
CA GLU A 129 -29.37 -11.15 -8.77
C GLU A 129 -28.88 -10.33 -7.56
N LYS A 130 -29.53 -10.55 -6.41
CA LYS A 130 -29.13 -9.99 -5.12
C LYS A 130 -27.62 -10.26 -4.87
N GLY A 131 -26.86 -9.22 -4.56
CA GLY A 131 -25.45 -9.32 -4.15
C GLY A 131 -24.41 -8.72 -5.11
N LEU A 132 -24.82 -7.90 -6.09
CA LEU A 132 -23.94 -7.29 -7.09
C LEU A 132 -23.92 -5.75 -7.06
N PHE A 133 -24.54 -5.15 -6.05
CA PHE A 133 -24.41 -3.72 -5.80
C PHE A 133 -23.18 -3.51 -4.91
N ASP A 134 -22.31 -2.58 -5.30
CA ASP A 134 -21.35 -2.02 -4.37
C ASP A 134 -22.18 -1.11 -3.44
N ASP A 135 -22.25 -1.45 -2.16
CA ASP A 135 -22.90 -0.63 -1.14
C ASP A 135 -21.85 0.28 -0.48
N PHE A 136 -22.29 1.34 0.20
CA PHE A 136 -21.39 2.08 1.08
C PHE A 136 -20.82 1.13 2.15
N GLY A 137 -19.50 0.94 2.12
CA GLY A 137 -18.73 0.27 3.17
C GLY A 137 -18.49 1.21 4.36
N VAL A 138 -18.21 0.62 5.52
CA VAL A 138 -17.66 1.38 6.66
C VAL A 138 -16.15 1.41 6.47
N GLU A 139 -15.66 2.56 6.00
CA GLU A 139 -14.23 2.80 5.75
C GLU A 139 -13.50 3.13 7.05
N ARG A 140 -14.11 3.98 7.89
CA ARG A 140 -13.57 4.31 9.21
C ARG A 140 -14.68 4.39 10.23
N LEU A 141 -14.38 3.93 11.43
CA LEU A 141 -15.29 3.92 12.57
C LEU A 141 -14.47 3.96 13.86
N GLN A 142 -14.43 5.09 14.56
CA GLN A 142 -13.73 5.17 15.84
C GLN A 142 -14.58 5.86 16.89
N ALA A 143 -14.49 5.39 18.13
CA ALA A 143 -14.96 6.09 19.32
C ALA A 143 -13.79 6.34 20.25
N SER A 144 -13.78 7.47 20.94
CA SER A 144 -12.75 7.81 21.91
C SER A 144 -13.32 8.38 23.20
N VAL A 145 -12.59 8.18 24.29
CA VAL A 145 -12.90 8.71 25.62
C VAL A 145 -11.65 9.22 26.31
N LYS A 146 -11.75 10.39 26.93
CA LYS A 146 -10.65 11.01 27.67
C LYS A 146 -10.43 10.31 29.02
N LEU A 147 -9.17 10.04 29.33
CA LEU A 147 -8.70 9.42 30.57
C LEU A 147 -7.77 10.40 31.30
N PRO A 148 -8.31 11.41 32.00
CA PRO A 148 -7.53 12.51 32.55
C PRO A 148 -6.52 12.07 33.62
N TRP A 149 -6.78 11.00 34.36
CA TRP A 149 -5.91 10.48 35.43
C TRP A 149 -4.58 9.90 34.93
N ILE A 150 -4.43 9.69 33.62
CA ILE A 150 -3.18 9.28 32.96
C ILE A 150 -2.84 10.18 31.77
N SER A 151 -3.39 11.39 31.69
CA SER A 151 -3.14 12.34 30.58
C SER A 151 -3.30 11.71 29.19
N SER A 152 -4.28 10.81 29.04
CA SER A 152 -4.45 10.01 27.83
C SER A 152 -5.90 10.04 27.33
N ARG A 153 -6.10 9.49 26.14
CA ARG A 153 -7.38 9.19 25.51
C ARG A 153 -7.34 7.76 24.99
N LEU A 154 -8.34 6.98 25.34
CA LEU A 154 -8.55 5.63 24.83
C LEU A 154 -9.46 5.73 23.62
N HIS A 155 -9.09 4.98 22.59
CA HIS A 155 -9.79 4.89 21.32
C HIS A 155 -10.07 3.43 21.00
N ALA A 156 -11.16 3.20 20.29
CA ALA A 156 -11.59 1.88 19.85
C ALA A 156 -12.31 1.99 18.49
N GLY A 157 -12.03 1.06 17.59
CA GLY A 157 -12.70 1.03 16.28
C GLY A 157 -11.80 0.60 15.13
N TRP A 158 -12.23 0.86 13.91
CA TRP A 158 -11.57 0.61 12.63
C TRP A 158 -11.06 1.94 12.07
N ASP A 159 -9.74 2.16 12.07
CA ASP A 159 -9.16 3.44 11.68
C ASP A 159 -7.65 3.31 11.39
N THR A 160 -7.05 4.23 10.64
CA THR A 160 -5.59 4.30 10.40
C THR A 160 -4.80 4.97 11.54
N ALA A 161 -5.48 5.64 12.47
CA ALA A 161 -4.87 6.32 13.62
C ALA A 161 -3.99 5.44 14.53
N PRO A 162 -4.15 4.11 14.64
CA PRO A 162 -3.21 3.23 15.34
C PRO A 162 -1.77 3.28 14.82
N SER A 163 -1.54 3.71 13.57
CA SER A 163 -0.22 3.72 12.95
C SER A 163 0.82 4.59 13.67
N ALA A 164 2.08 4.14 13.68
CA ALA A 164 3.19 4.81 14.36
C ALA A 164 3.96 5.81 13.48
N ASP A 165 3.96 5.65 12.18
CA ASP A 165 4.93 6.28 11.27
C ASP A 165 4.27 7.06 10.11
N MET A 166 3.04 7.55 10.31
CA MET A 166 2.33 8.39 9.32
C MET A 166 3.08 9.66 8.90
N ASP A 167 4.04 10.11 9.72
CA ASP A 167 4.89 11.27 9.43
C ASP A 167 6.24 10.91 8.79
N GLY A 168 6.46 9.61 8.55
CA GLY A 168 7.71 9.03 8.07
C GLY A 168 7.65 8.54 6.62
N GLY A 169 8.47 7.53 6.35
CA GLY A 169 8.58 6.79 5.11
C GLY A 169 7.54 5.68 4.94
N GLY A 170 6.81 5.33 6.01
CA GLY A 170 5.81 4.26 5.99
C GLY A 170 6.41 2.86 6.16
N LEU A 171 7.53 2.73 6.90
CA LEU A 171 8.24 1.47 7.08
C LEU A 171 7.61 0.53 8.14
N LEU A 172 6.80 1.06 9.07
CA LEU A 172 6.11 0.35 10.16
C LEU A 172 4.58 0.52 10.12
N TYR A 173 4.05 1.05 9.02
CA TYR A 173 2.62 1.34 8.85
C TYR A 173 1.71 0.14 9.14
N VAL A 174 0.58 0.45 9.77
CA VAL A 174 -0.56 -0.44 9.99
C VAL A 174 -1.79 0.17 9.36
N ASP A 175 -2.55 -0.63 8.64
CA ASP A 175 -3.69 -0.12 7.89
C ASP A 175 -4.90 0.23 8.75
N ASP A 176 -5.98 0.66 8.11
CA ASP A 176 -7.30 0.78 8.70
C ASP A 176 -7.83 -0.60 9.10
N ASP A 177 -7.52 -0.98 10.32
CA ASP A 177 -7.90 -2.27 10.88
C ASP A 177 -8.57 -2.07 12.24
N PRO A 178 -9.48 -2.98 12.65
CA PRO A 178 -10.14 -2.88 13.94
C PRO A 178 -9.15 -3.05 15.10
N GLY A 179 -9.21 -2.16 16.08
CA GLY A 179 -8.28 -2.14 17.20
C GLY A 179 -8.71 -1.29 18.40
N LEU A 180 -7.79 -1.24 19.35
CA LEU A 180 -7.83 -0.39 20.55
C LEU A 180 -6.50 0.37 20.63
N TRP A 181 -6.54 1.66 20.91
CA TRP A 181 -5.31 2.43 21.08
C TRP A 181 -5.42 3.51 22.14
N LEU A 182 -4.30 3.81 22.77
CA LEU A 182 -4.14 4.86 23.76
C LEU A 182 -3.22 5.92 23.18
N THR A 183 -3.64 7.18 23.26
CA THR A 183 -2.77 8.33 22.95
C THR A 183 -2.68 9.24 24.15
N GLY A 184 -1.55 9.87 24.39
CA GLY A 184 -1.42 10.86 25.46
C GLY A 184 -0.24 11.79 25.27
N LYS A 185 -0.21 12.85 26.09
CA LYS A 185 0.84 13.88 26.06
C LYS A 185 1.05 14.47 27.45
N ALA A 186 2.31 14.61 27.85
CA ALA A 186 2.72 15.28 29.08
C ALA A 186 4.02 16.07 28.83
N GLY A 187 3.92 17.40 28.79
CA GLY A 187 5.06 18.26 28.48
C GLY A 187 5.64 17.96 27.08
N PRO A 188 6.95 17.71 26.94
CA PRO A 188 7.60 17.41 25.66
C PRO A 188 7.42 15.96 25.20
N LEU A 189 6.79 15.11 26.02
CA LEU A 189 6.56 13.70 25.70
C LEU A 189 5.14 13.48 25.19
N ALA A 190 4.99 12.76 24.09
CA ALA A 190 3.72 12.20 23.64
C ALA A 190 3.87 10.71 23.37
N TRP A 191 2.80 9.93 23.55
CA TRP A 191 2.84 8.49 23.37
C TRP A 191 1.61 7.99 22.62
N LYS A 192 1.81 6.87 21.93
CA LYS A 192 0.78 6.05 21.34
C LYS A 192 1.09 4.59 21.63
N ALA A 193 0.08 3.81 21.99
CA ALA A 193 0.17 2.36 22.06
C ALA A 193 -1.12 1.78 21.48
N ALA A 194 -1.02 0.85 20.54
CA ALA A 194 -2.16 0.26 19.87
C ALA A 194 -2.08 -1.26 19.81
N TYR A 195 -3.25 -1.88 19.77
CA TYR A 195 -3.44 -3.28 19.43
C TYR A 195 -4.47 -3.35 18.32
N VAL A 196 -4.09 -3.99 17.22
CA VAL A 196 -4.85 -4.03 15.97
C VAL A 196 -5.02 -5.49 15.57
N LEU A 197 -6.24 -5.85 15.20
CA LEU A 197 -6.59 -7.14 14.62
C LEU A 197 -6.69 -6.96 13.12
N LYS A 198 -5.80 -7.63 12.37
CA LYS A 198 -5.84 -7.62 10.92
C LYS A 198 -6.36 -8.96 10.42
N ASN A 199 -7.37 -8.91 9.57
CA ASN A 199 -7.96 -10.08 8.93
C ASN A 199 -8.25 -9.78 7.47
N GLU A 200 -7.20 -9.55 6.71
CA GLU A 200 -7.28 -9.37 5.28
C GLU A 200 -6.92 -10.67 4.57
N SER A 201 -7.76 -11.05 3.61
CA SER A 201 -7.50 -12.18 2.73
C SER A 201 -6.32 -11.86 1.81
N GLN A 202 -5.52 -12.88 1.49
CA GLN A 202 -4.48 -12.73 0.50
C GLN A 202 -5.10 -12.47 -0.88
N PHE A 203 -4.46 -11.62 -1.68
CA PHE A 203 -4.68 -11.66 -3.12
C PHE A 203 -4.14 -12.99 -3.63
N VAL A 204 -5.02 -13.94 -3.94
CA VAL A 204 -4.65 -15.22 -4.53
C VAL A 204 -5.03 -15.20 -6.01
N TYR A 205 -4.01 -15.16 -6.86
CA TYR A 205 -4.18 -15.55 -8.26
C TYR A 205 -4.38 -17.06 -8.29
N ALA A 206 -5.61 -17.51 -8.49
CA ALA A 206 -5.94 -18.92 -8.52
C ALA A 206 -6.33 -19.34 -9.94
N ASP A 207 -5.60 -20.32 -10.46
CA ASP A 207 -6.05 -21.07 -11.62
C ASP A 207 -7.17 -22.04 -11.20
N ARG A 208 -8.34 -21.97 -11.85
CA ARG A 208 -9.37 -23.02 -11.78
C ARG A 208 -9.12 -24.05 -12.88
N THR A 209 -7.95 -24.68 -12.90
CA THR A 209 -7.72 -25.87 -13.72
C THR A 209 -8.26 -27.10 -13.02
N THR A 210 -9.53 -27.45 -13.25
CA THR A 210 -9.88 -28.87 -13.32
C THR A 210 -9.47 -29.36 -14.70
N SER A 211 -8.71 -30.45 -14.72
CA SER A 211 -8.08 -31.05 -15.91
C SER A 211 -9.09 -31.36 -17.03
N VAL A 212 -9.18 -30.51 -18.05
CA VAL A 212 -9.80 -30.87 -19.33
C VAL A 212 -8.97 -30.28 -20.47
N SER A 213 -8.64 -31.12 -21.46
CA SER A 213 -7.91 -30.73 -22.67
C SER A 213 -8.83 -30.04 -23.68
N GLY A 214 -8.53 -28.79 -24.03
CA GLY A 214 -9.21 -28.05 -25.09
C GLY A 214 -8.62 -26.65 -25.34
N PRO A 215 -8.67 -26.11 -26.57
CA PRO A 215 -8.20 -24.75 -26.87
C PRO A 215 -9.10 -23.69 -26.22
N CYS A 216 -8.50 -22.67 -25.59
CA CYS A 216 -9.23 -21.56 -24.98
C CYS A 216 -9.99 -20.74 -26.04
N PRO A 217 -11.33 -20.59 -25.95
CA PRO A 217 -12.08 -19.79 -26.91
C PRO A 217 -11.79 -18.28 -26.75
N PRO A 218 -11.83 -17.49 -27.84
CA PRO A 218 -11.67 -16.04 -27.78
C PRO A 218 -12.85 -15.36 -27.09
N VAL A 219 -12.52 -14.53 -26.09
CA VAL A 219 -13.29 -13.47 -25.41
C VAL A 219 -14.82 -13.50 -25.55
N ILE A 220 -15.50 -13.89 -24.47
CA ILE A 220 -16.75 -13.26 -24.03
C ILE A 220 -16.46 -12.67 -22.66
N ASN A 221 -16.75 -11.37 -22.45
CA ASN A 221 -16.64 -10.70 -21.16
C ASN A 221 -17.47 -11.43 -20.11
N VAL A 222 -16.88 -12.36 -19.36
CA VAL A 222 -17.53 -12.98 -18.20
C VAL A 222 -17.28 -12.06 -17.01
N PRO A 223 -18.32 -11.44 -16.43
CA PRO A 223 -18.18 -10.55 -15.29
C PRO A 223 -17.72 -11.31 -14.02
N PRO A 224 -17.25 -10.59 -12.98
CA PRO A 224 -17.18 -11.13 -11.63
C PRO A 224 -18.61 -11.54 -11.22
N GLY A 225 -18.84 -12.85 -11.07
CA GLY A 225 -20.16 -13.39 -10.71
C GLY A 225 -20.62 -14.53 -11.60
N GLY A 226 -20.41 -15.76 -11.12
CA GLY A 226 -21.33 -16.88 -11.32
C GLY A 226 -21.41 -17.58 -12.68
N GLY A 227 -20.78 -17.09 -13.74
CA GLY A 227 -20.69 -17.84 -14.99
C GLY A 227 -19.76 -19.06 -14.84
N SER A 228 -20.24 -20.27 -15.13
CA SER A 228 -19.38 -21.44 -15.25
C SER A 228 -18.39 -21.21 -16.41
N VAL A 229 -17.16 -20.83 -16.04
CA VAL A 229 -16.05 -20.67 -16.98
C VAL A 229 -15.68 -22.04 -17.55
N PRO A 230 -15.42 -22.16 -18.87
CA PRO A 230 -14.85 -23.37 -19.43
C PRO A 230 -13.58 -23.76 -18.68
N THR A 231 -13.59 -24.95 -18.10
CA THR A 231 -12.48 -25.56 -17.35
C THR A 231 -11.28 -25.75 -18.28
N GLY A 232 -10.11 -25.19 -17.94
CA GLY A 232 -8.86 -25.35 -18.70
C GLY A 232 -8.07 -24.08 -19.04
N CYS A 233 -8.51 -22.89 -18.61
CA CYS A 233 -7.79 -21.63 -18.84
C CYS A 233 -7.44 -20.93 -17.53
N ALA A 234 -6.16 -20.61 -17.34
CA ALA A 234 -5.66 -19.71 -16.30
C ALA A 234 -6.44 -18.39 -16.27
N GLN A 235 -6.93 -17.99 -15.10
CA GLN A 235 -7.67 -16.73 -14.90
C GLN A 235 -7.18 -16.03 -13.63
N LEU A 236 -7.02 -14.69 -13.67
CA LEU A 236 -6.95 -13.89 -12.45
C LEU A 236 -8.36 -13.85 -11.82
N LEU A 237 -8.54 -14.42 -10.63
CA LEU A 237 -9.80 -14.33 -9.89
C LEU A 237 -9.85 -13.04 -9.04
N PRO A 238 -11.02 -12.40 -8.92
CA PRO A 238 -11.21 -11.25 -8.05
C PRO A 238 -11.04 -11.60 -6.56
N ILE A 239 -10.74 -10.55 -5.79
CA ILE A 239 -10.42 -10.45 -4.35
C ILE A 239 -11.42 -11.17 -3.40
N GLY A 240 -12.64 -11.51 -3.84
CA GLY A 240 -13.74 -11.89 -2.94
C GLY A 240 -13.95 -13.38 -2.63
N ASP A 241 -13.43 -14.33 -3.42
CA ASP A 241 -13.83 -15.76 -3.28
C ASP A 241 -12.94 -16.58 -2.33
N PHE A 242 -11.90 -15.98 -1.74
CA PHE A 242 -10.91 -16.66 -0.89
C PHE A 242 -11.06 -16.39 0.62
N ASP A 243 -12.20 -15.81 1.00
CA ASP A 243 -12.50 -15.19 2.29
C ASP A 243 -12.47 -16.15 3.52
N ALA A 244 -12.47 -17.47 3.31
CA ALA A 244 -12.65 -18.43 4.41
C ALA A 244 -11.35 -19.00 5.02
N ASN A 245 -10.17 -18.77 4.42
CA ASN A 245 -8.98 -19.58 4.73
C ASN A 245 -7.76 -18.82 5.25
N PHE A 246 -7.78 -17.50 5.35
CA PHE A 246 -6.61 -16.74 5.81
C PHE A 246 -6.75 -16.34 7.27
N GLY A 247 -5.65 -16.41 7.99
CA GLY A 247 -5.69 -16.47 9.43
C GLY A 247 -5.33 -15.16 10.12
N GLU A 248 -5.55 -15.18 11.43
CA GLU A 248 -5.55 -14.03 12.32
C GLU A 248 -4.16 -13.37 12.41
N ARG A 249 -4.08 -12.07 12.07
CA ARG A 249 -2.94 -11.21 12.38
C ARG A 249 -3.25 -10.34 13.59
N ARG A 250 -2.30 -10.29 14.51
CA ARG A 250 -2.36 -9.44 15.71
C ARG A 250 -1.16 -8.52 15.68
N VAL A 251 -1.41 -7.23 15.60
CA VAL A 251 -0.37 -6.21 15.51
C VAL A 251 -0.39 -5.36 16.77
N GLY A 252 0.74 -5.31 17.48
CA GLY A 252 0.96 -4.35 18.55
C GLY A 252 1.84 -3.21 18.04
N VAL A 253 1.49 -1.97 18.36
CA VAL A 253 2.23 -0.78 17.93
C VAL A 253 2.51 0.11 19.13
N ALA A 254 3.69 0.73 19.18
CA ALA A 254 4.03 1.76 20.14
C ALA A 254 4.85 2.88 19.48
N ARG A 255 4.58 4.11 19.90
CA ARG A 255 5.35 5.31 19.53
C ARG A 255 5.55 6.16 20.77
N LEU A 256 6.76 6.67 20.95
CA LEU A 256 7.11 7.65 21.96
C LEU A 256 7.79 8.83 21.30
N ASP A 257 7.14 9.98 21.33
CA ASP A 257 7.65 11.24 20.78
C ASP A 257 8.28 12.07 21.89
N PHE A 258 9.43 12.63 21.57
CA PHE A 258 10.12 13.61 22.38
C PHE A 258 10.47 14.83 21.51
N THR A 259 9.94 15.98 21.90
CA THR A 259 10.20 17.27 21.23
C THR A 259 11.12 18.10 22.13
N PRO A 260 12.46 17.95 22.03
CA PRO A 260 13.41 18.65 22.91
C PRO A 260 13.44 20.17 22.66
N VAL A 261 13.18 20.59 21.43
CA VAL A 261 13.13 21.98 20.99
C VAL A 261 12.02 22.15 19.96
N GLU A 262 11.54 23.38 19.81
CA GLU A 262 10.54 23.69 18.79
C GLU A 262 11.05 23.31 17.39
N GLY A 263 10.21 22.62 16.62
CA GLY A 263 10.54 22.22 15.26
C GLY A 263 11.43 20.97 15.14
N LEU A 264 11.70 20.20 16.20
CA LEU A 264 12.36 18.90 16.10
C LEU A 264 11.67 17.86 16.96
N THR A 265 11.26 16.75 16.35
CA THR A 265 10.67 15.61 17.05
C THR A 265 11.51 14.36 16.82
N LEU A 266 11.82 13.68 17.92
CA LEU A 266 12.46 12.37 17.94
C LEU A 266 11.43 11.34 18.41
N SER A 267 11.22 10.31 17.61
CA SER A 267 10.18 9.32 17.81
C SER A 267 10.78 7.93 17.89
N GLY A 268 10.69 7.29 19.07
CA GLY A 268 10.96 5.86 19.19
C GLY A 268 9.74 5.09 18.68
N LEU A 269 9.95 4.19 17.71
CA LEU A 269 8.89 3.39 17.10
C LEU A 269 9.07 1.91 17.45
N TYR A 270 7.96 1.20 17.59
CA TYR A 270 7.98 -0.24 17.72
C TYR A 270 6.70 -0.86 17.19
N ALA A 271 6.80 -1.92 16.41
CA ALA A 271 5.67 -2.79 16.11
C ALA A 271 6.01 -4.26 16.34
N VAL A 272 5.00 -5.07 16.62
CA VAL A 272 5.09 -6.54 16.62
C VAL A 272 3.95 -7.08 15.79
N ASN A 273 4.26 -7.88 14.78
CA ASN A 273 3.30 -8.58 13.94
C ASN A 273 3.34 -10.06 14.29
N HIS A 274 2.25 -10.58 14.84
CA HIS A 274 2.06 -12.01 15.00
C HIS A 274 1.02 -12.48 13.98
N ALA A 275 1.47 -13.19 12.96
CA ALA A 275 0.60 -13.73 11.94
C ALA A 275 0.46 -15.24 12.10
N ARG A 276 -0.77 -15.72 11.99
CA ARG A 276 -1.05 -17.13 11.80
C ARG A 276 -1.83 -17.29 10.52
N VAL A 277 -1.20 -17.74 9.44
CA VAL A 277 -1.93 -18.04 8.20
C VAL A 277 -2.59 -19.41 8.38
N ARG A 278 -3.91 -19.55 8.23
CA ARG A 278 -4.55 -20.88 8.31
C ARG A 278 -4.27 -21.64 7.01
N GLY A 279 -3.99 -22.93 7.15
CA GLY A 279 -3.87 -23.83 6.00
C GLY A 279 -5.23 -24.04 5.33
N GLN A 280 -5.25 -24.26 4.01
CA GLN A 280 -6.46 -24.70 3.33
C GLN A 280 -6.93 -26.08 3.85
N PRO A 281 -8.23 -26.42 3.73
CA PRO A 281 -8.75 -27.76 4.01
C PRO A 281 -8.03 -28.85 3.17
N PRO A 282 -8.18 -30.15 3.48
CA PRO A 282 -7.16 -31.22 3.33
C PRO A 282 -6.59 -31.53 1.93
N ALA A 283 -7.03 -30.85 0.87
CA ALA A 283 -6.66 -31.18 -0.51
C ALA A 283 -5.23 -30.77 -0.90
N THR A 284 -4.64 -29.75 -0.26
CA THR A 284 -3.30 -29.24 -0.60
C THR A 284 -2.22 -29.54 0.44
N GLY A 285 -2.60 -29.99 1.65
CA GLY A 285 -1.65 -30.34 2.70
C GLY A 285 -0.85 -29.17 3.28
N ILE A 286 -1.24 -27.92 3.00
CA ILE A 286 -0.54 -26.75 3.55
C ILE A 286 -1.05 -26.53 4.96
N ASN A 287 -0.19 -26.68 5.97
CA ASN A 287 -0.53 -26.35 7.35
C ASN A 287 -0.34 -24.86 7.64
N ALA A 288 -0.96 -24.43 8.73
CA ALA A 288 -0.95 -23.05 9.17
C ALA A 288 0.47 -22.50 9.44
N LEU A 289 0.92 -21.48 8.71
CA LEU A 289 2.14 -20.75 9.03
C LEU A 289 1.98 -20.00 10.36
N THR A 290 3.04 -19.93 11.16
CA THR A 290 3.11 -18.97 12.28
C THR A 290 4.34 -18.09 12.14
N SER A 291 4.17 -16.77 12.20
CA SER A 291 5.26 -15.81 12.25
C SER A 291 5.13 -14.87 13.44
N VAL A 292 6.27 -14.47 14.00
CA VAL A 292 6.39 -13.36 14.95
C VAL A 292 7.53 -12.49 14.46
N THR A 293 7.24 -11.23 14.15
CA THR A 293 8.24 -10.27 13.69
C THR A 293 8.12 -8.97 14.49
N HIS A 294 9.26 -8.50 14.97
CA HIS A 294 9.44 -7.27 15.74
C HIS A 294 10.09 -6.21 14.87
N TYR A 295 9.58 -4.98 14.97
CA TYR A 295 9.98 -3.83 14.18
C TYR A 295 10.40 -2.69 15.10
N PRO A 296 11.61 -2.71 15.69
CA PRO A 296 12.15 -1.53 16.36
C PRO A 296 12.47 -0.45 15.32
N GLY A 297 12.14 0.80 15.60
CA GLY A 297 12.40 1.91 14.69
C GLY A 297 12.68 3.23 15.40
N LEU A 298 13.18 4.18 14.61
CA LEU A 298 13.42 5.55 15.00
C LEU A 298 12.95 6.45 13.86
N LEU A 299 12.21 7.51 14.22
CA LEU A 299 11.79 8.55 13.29
C LEU A 299 12.26 9.91 13.84
N ILE A 300 12.78 10.74 12.93
CA ILE A 300 13.16 12.12 13.19
C ILE A 300 12.44 12.98 12.17
N THR A 301 11.67 13.95 12.65
CA THR A 301 11.04 14.96 11.79
C THR A 301 11.40 16.35 12.31
N GLY A 302 11.52 17.32 11.41
CA GLY A 302 11.78 18.68 11.84
C GLY A 302 11.43 19.77 10.83
N ASN A 303 11.56 21.00 11.32
CA ASN A 303 11.50 22.26 10.60
C ASN A 303 12.51 23.21 11.25
N LEU A 304 13.73 23.24 10.72
CA LEU A 304 14.89 23.90 11.28
C LEU A 304 15.46 24.91 10.27
N GLY A 305 15.15 26.19 10.45
CA GLY A 305 15.68 27.25 9.59
C GLY A 305 15.29 27.10 8.12
N GLY A 306 14.07 26.61 7.85
CA GLY A 306 13.56 26.33 6.50
C GLY A 306 13.85 24.91 6.00
N PHE A 307 14.80 24.18 6.59
CA PHE A 307 15.00 22.77 6.29
C PHE A 307 13.98 21.90 6.99
N LYS A 308 13.39 20.95 6.28
CA LYS A 308 12.35 20.07 6.83
C LYS A 308 12.77 18.60 6.74
N PRO A 309 13.76 18.14 7.53
CA PRO A 309 14.23 16.76 7.43
C PRO A 309 13.18 15.76 7.90
N ILE A 310 13.15 14.60 7.24
CA ILE A 310 12.49 13.38 7.69
C ILE A 310 13.52 12.26 7.59
N LEU A 311 13.74 11.52 8.67
CA LEU A 311 14.58 10.33 8.70
C LEU A 311 13.86 9.24 9.47
N GLU A 312 13.64 8.10 8.85
CA GLU A 312 13.10 6.91 9.48
C GLU A 312 14.05 5.73 9.27
N VAL A 313 14.28 4.95 10.32
CA VAL A 313 14.98 3.67 10.24
C VAL A 313 14.20 2.60 10.97
N ALA A 314 14.17 1.40 10.42
CA ALA A 314 13.39 0.29 10.93
C ALA A 314 14.17 -1.01 10.83
N GLY A 315 14.19 -1.81 11.89
CA GLY A 315 14.65 -3.20 11.87
C GLY A 315 13.48 -4.17 11.66
N SER A 316 13.77 -5.39 11.22
CA SER A 316 12.82 -6.51 11.23
C SER A 316 13.51 -7.74 11.80
N LEU A 317 13.03 -8.22 12.94
CA LEU A 317 13.65 -9.28 13.74
C LEU A 317 12.60 -10.30 14.18
N GLY A 318 12.81 -11.58 13.93
CA GLY A 318 11.78 -12.56 14.29
C GLY A 318 12.00 -13.95 13.74
N SER A 319 10.90 -14.67 13.57
CA SER A 319 10.93 -16.01 12.98
C SER A 319 9.64 -16.37 12.28
N VAL A 320 9.76 -17.21 11.26
CA VAL A 320 8.66 -17.81 10.50
C VAL A 320 8.79 -19.33 10.61
N ARG A 321 7.72 -20.01 11.05
CA ARG A 321 7.72 -21.46 11.26
C ARG A 321 6.65 -22.15 10.42
N TYR A 322 7.07 -23.23 9.76
CA TYR A 322 6.20 -24.11 8.96
C TYR A 322 5.93 -25.40 9.75
N PRO A 323 4.77 -25.58 10.40
CA PRO A 323 4.48 -26.80 11.13
C PRO A 323 4.32 -27.97 10.17
N GLY A 324 5.29 -28.88 10.18
CA GLY A 324 5.36 -29.99 9.23
C GLY A 324 4.41 -31.13 9.58
N THR A 325 3.31 -31.29 8.84
CA THR A 325 2.57 -32.55 8.78
C THR A 325 1.93 -32.88 7.41
N ALA A 326 2.07 -32.06 6.36
CA ALA A 326 1.66 -32.47 5.00
C ALA A 326 2.47 -31.79 3.87
N ALA A 327 2.74 -32.56 2.80
CA ALA A 327 3.51 -32.29 1.58
C ALA A 327 4.96 -31.75 1.74
N ASN A 328 5.97 -32.43 1.18
CA ASN A 328 7.33 -31.89 1.06
C ASN A 328 7.30 -30.65 0.16
N ILE A 329 7.07 -29.46 0.73
CA ILE A 329 7.22 -28.19 0.04
C ILE A 329 8.72 -27.91 -0.05
N PRO A 330 9.34 -27.95 -1.23
CA PRO A 330 10.75 -27.64 -1.39
C PRO A 330 11.00 -26.13 -1.26
N ASP A 331 12.13 -25.76 -0.66
CA ASP A 331 12.71 -24.43 -0.71
C ASP A 331 13.43 -24.20 -2.05
N TYR A 332 14.09 -23.05 -2.18
CA TYR A 332 14.89 -22.71 -3.35
C TYR A 332 15.95 -23.77 -3.75
N LEU A 333 16.46 -24.54 -2.78
CA LEU A 333 17.46 -25.60 -2.98
C LEU A 333 16.83 -26.99 -3.13
N GLY A 334 15.51 -27.09 -3.25
CA GLY A 334 14.80 -28.37 -3.28
C GLY A 334 14.65 -29.04 -1.91
N LYS A 335 15.07 -28.39 -0.81
CA LYS A 335 15.01 -28.95 0.54
C LYS A 335 13.63 -28.72 1.14
N PRO A 336 13.01 -29.70 1.83
CA PRO A 336 11.72 -29.49 2.48
C PRO A 336 11.75 -28.31 3.47
N ILE A 337 10.79 -27.37 3.38
CA ILE A 337 10.61 -26.28 4.36
C ILE A 337 9.82 -26.74 5.59
N ASN A 338 9.10 -27.85 5.49
CA ASN A 338 8.28 -28.37 6.57
C ASN A 338 9.10 -28.69 7.82
N GLY A 339 8.64 -28.21 8.97
CA GLY A 339 9.31 -28.37 10.25
C GLY A 339 10.48 -27.39 10.46
N ARG A 340 10.85 -26.59 9.45
CA ARG A 340 11.89 -25.56 9.58
C ARG A 340 11.34 -24.28 10.19
N THR A 341 12.26 -23.57 10.83
CA THR A 341 12.04 -22.23 11.36
C THR A 341 13.08 -21.34 10.70
N PHE A 342 12.62 -20.34 9.97
CA PHE A 342 13.46 -19.33 9.36
C PHE A 342 13.53 -18.12 10.27
N ARG A 343 14.69 -17.48 10.36
CA ARG A 343 14.90 -16.27 11.14
C ARG A 343 14.66 -15.06 10.26
N VAL A 344 13.87 -14.09 10.72
CA VAL A 344 13.74 -12.79 10.05
C VAL A 344 14.84 -11.88 10.58
N GLN A 345 15.66 -11.31 9.69
CA GLN A 345 16.71 -10.36 10.05
C GLN A 345 16.99 -9.38 8.91
N SER A 346 16.32 -8.23 8.98
CA SER A 346 16.43 -7.19 7.97
C SER A 346 16.41 -5.78 8.56
N PHE A 347 16.64 -4.77 7.72
CA PHE A 347 16.48 -3.36 8.07
C PHE A 347 16.11 -2.53 6.83
N ALA A 348 15.50 -1.38 7.08
CA ALA A 348 15.23 -0.36 6.08
C ALA A 348 15.49 1.04 6.64
N ALA A 349 15.68 1.98 5.73
CA ALA A 349 15.84 3.39 6.02
C ALA A 349 15.11 4.23 4.96
N PHE A 350 14.57 5.35 5.40
CA PHE A 350 14.02 6.41 4.57
C PHE A 350 14.60 7.75 5.03
N ALA A 351 15.03 8.58 4.10
CA ALA A 351 15.45 9.94 4.38
C ALA A 351 14.91 10.88 3.30
N ASP A 352 14.39 12.02 3.72
CA ASP A 352 13.98 13.09 2.83
C ASP A 352 14.35 14.46 3.43
N LEU A 353 14.84 15.36 2.59
CA LEU A 353 15.21 16.71 2.97
C LEU A 353 14.57 17.71 2.01
N ALA A 354 13.62 18.48 2.53
CA ALA A 354 13.06 19.63 1.83
C ALA A 354 13.61 20.95 2.34
N TYR A 355 13.57 21.98 1.51
CA TYR A 355 13.89 23.35 1.89
C TYR A 355 12.76 24.32 1.51
N ASP A 356 12.31 25.13 2.46
CA ASP A 356 11.33 26.18 2.22
C ASP A 356 11.99 27.42 1.61
N ALA A 357 11.99 27.48 0.27
CA ALA A 357 12.52 28.61 -0.49
C ALA A 357 11.43 29.65 -0.82
N SER A 358 10.27 29.59 -0.17
CA SER A 358 9.11 30.43 -0.51
C SER A 358 9.39 31.92 -0.37
N ALA A 359 10.20 32.30 0.63
CA ALA A 359 10.61 33.69 0.84
C ALA A 359 11.43 34.27 -0.33
N ALA A 360 12.19 33.43 -1.04
CA ALA A 360 13.03 33.87 -2.15
C ALA A 360 12.25 34.08 -3.45
N VAL A 361 11.16 33.34 -3.65
CA VAL A 361 10.39 33.35 -4.91
C VAL A 361 9.03 34.04 -4.80
N GLY A 362 8.55 34.31 -3.59
CA GLY A 362 7.30 35.05 -3.34
C GLY A 362 6.03 34.20 -3.37
N PHE A 363 6.14 32.88 -3.49
CA PHE A 363 5.07 31.90 -3.46
C PHE A 363 5.59 30.59 -2.83
N LYS A 364 4.72 29.62 -2.49
CA LYS A 364 5.18 28.36 -1.89
C LYS A 364 6.11 27.64 -2.86
N PHE A 365 7.33 27.32 -2.44
CA PHE A 365 8.28 26.57 -3.26
C PHE A 365 9.19 25.72 -2.37
N GLU A 366 8.97 24.41 -2.42
CA GLU A 366 9.62 23.43 -1.55
C GLU A 366 10.26 22.30 -2.38
N PRO A 367 11.48 22.51 -2.91
CA PRO A 367 12.25 21.43 -3.49
C PRO A 367 12.68 20.44 -2.40
N HIS A 368 12.80 19.16 -2.75
CA HIS A 368 13.28 18.12 -1.86
C HIS A 368 14.06 17.03 -2.60
N VAL A 369 14.87 16.30 -1.84
CA VAL A 369 15.61 15.11 -2.27
C VAL A 369 15.52 14.07 -1.18
N GLY A 370 15.48 12.80 -1.57
CA GLY A 370 15.38 11.72 -0.60
C GLY A 370 15.70 10.36 -1.19
N ALA A 371 15.64 9.37 -0.32
CA ALA A 371 15.90 7.99 -0.67
C ALA A 371 15.24 7.01 0.29
N TYR A 372 14.90 5.85 -0.24
CA TYR A 372 14.64 4.63 0.50
C TYR A 372 15.79 3.66 0.29
N TYR A 373 16.09 2.91 1.34
CA TYR A 373 16.90 1.70 1.28
C TYR A 373 16.19 0.60 2.05
N LEU A 374 15.89 -0.50 1.38
CA LEU A 374 15.32 -1.72 1.95
C LEU A 374 16.31 -2.84 1.67
N LYS A 375 16.86 -3.46 2.72
CA LYS A 375 17.78 -4.60 2.54
C LYS A 375 17.08 -5.72 1.77
N GLY A 376 17.77 -6.31 0.80
CA GLY A 376 17.31 -7.51 0.09
C GLY A 376 17.86 -8.80 0.67
N ASP A 377 17.30 -9.93 0.26
CA ASP A 377 17.81 -11.26 0.59
C ASP A 377 18.73 -11.81 -0.51
N GLY A 378 20.03 -11.57 -0.34
CA GLY A 378 21.06 -12.04 -1.26
C GLY A 378 21.41 -13.53 -1.14
N ASN A 379 20.88 -14.25 -0.14
CA ASN A 379 21.23 -15.66 0.08
C ASN A 379 20.00 -16.55 0.40
N PRO A 380 19.24 -16.97 -0.62
CA PRO A 380 18.13 -17.89 -0.42
C PRO A 380 18.55 -19.32 -0.02
N GLY A 381 19.84 -19.60 0.14
CA GLY A 381 20.31 -20.92 0.56
C GLY A 381 20.35 -21.12 2.07
N ASP A 382 20.22 -20.06 2.87
CA ASP A 382 20.30 -20.11 4.33
C ASP A 382 18.91 -20.10 5.00
N ASP A 383 18.90 -20.17 6.33
CA ASP A 383 17.69 -20.12 7.15
C ASP A 383 17.36 -18.68 7.60
N ILE A 384 17.86 -17.66 6.91
CA ILE A 384 17.67 -16.24 7.21
C ILE A 384 16.83 -15.60 6.10
N LEU A 385 15.71 -15.00 6.48
CA LEU A 385 14.91 -14.15 5.61
C LEU A 385 15.44 -12.71 5.74
N GLY A 386 16.30 -12.35 4.79
CA GLY A 386 17.10 -11.12 4.82
C GLY A 386 16.43 -9.89 4.19
N GLY A 387 15.37 -10.09 3.41
CA GLY A 387 14.60 -9.05 2.73
C GLY A 387 13.72 -8.27 3.69
N TYR A 388 13.73 -6.94 3.59
CA TYR A 388 12.88 -6.10 4.41
C TYR A 388 11.44 -6.19 3.91
N THR A 389 10.52 -6.35 4.85
CA THR A 389 9.09 -6.34 4.62
C THR A 389 8.46 -5.51 5.73
N PRO A 390 7.70 -4.45 5.43
CA PRO A 390 7.01 -3.67 6.46
C PRO A 390 5.83 -4.46 7.05
N VAL A 391 5.19 -3.90 8.08
CA VAL A 391 3.93 -4.47 8.61
C VAL A 391 2.84 -4.42 7.53
N VAL A 392 2.62 -3.26 6.91
CA VAL A 392 1.80 -3.09 5.69
C VAL A 392 2.59 -2.38 4.59
N GLY A 393 3.23 -1.25 4.91
CA GLY A 393 3.97 -0.44 3.93
C GLY A 393 3.06 0.58 3.25
N MET A 394 3.40 1.87 3.33
CA MET A 394 2.61 2.94 2.69
C MET A 394 3.43 4.05 2.01
N PRO A 395 4.54 3.75 1.32
CA PRO A 395 5.30 4.79 0.63
C PRO A 395 4.43 5.68 -0.29
N ARG A 396 3.30 5.20 -0.84
CA ARG A 396 2.30 6.00 -1.58
C ARG A 396 1.77 7.23 -0.83
N PHE A 397 1.73 7.19 0.49
CA PHE A 397 1.13 8.26 1.32
C PHE A 397 2.17 9.13 2.03
N THR A 398 3.46 8.99 1.69
CA THR A 398 4.48 9.86 2.26
C THR A 398 4.29 11.32 1.88
N GLN A 399 4.67 12.23 2.76
CA GLN A 399 4.28 13.64 2.61
C GLN A 399 4.84 14.30 1.33
N ARG A 400 6.00 13.82 0.85
CA ARG A 400 6.75 14.43 -0.27
C ARG A 400 7.12 13.43 -1.35
N PHE A 401 7.57 12.23 -0.96
CA PHE A 401 8.14 11.23 -1.88
C PHE A 401 7.12 10.46 -2.71
N SER A 402 5.85 10.83 -2.65
CA SER A 402 4.76 10.04 -3.22
C SER A 402 3.62 10.87 -3.81
N GLY A 403 2.64 10.16 -4.33
CA GLY A 403 1.39 10.70 -4.87
C GLY A 403 0.45 9.57 -5.27
N GLU A 404 -0.81 9.89 -5.52
CA GLU A 404 -1.79 8.89 -5.98
C GLU A 404 -1.55 8.47 -7.43
N GLY A 405 -0.75 9.25 -8.18
CA GLY A 405 -0.31 8.89 -9.52
C GLY A 405 0.71 7.75 -9.57
N MET A 406 1.35 7.41 -8.45
CA MET A 406 2.46 6.46 -8.37
C MET A 406 2.06 5.07 -8.91
N ILE A 407 2.59 4.71 -10.07
CA ILE A 407 2.34 3.50 -10.83
C ILE A 407 2.78 2.27 -10.05
N VAL A 408 3.98 2.30 -9.47
CA VAL A 408 4.49 1.15 -8.70
C VAL A 408 3.78 0.95 -7.36
N ALA A 409 2.91 1.86 -6.91
CA ALA A 409 2.15 1.69 -5.67
C ALA A 409 0.70 1.22 -5.88
N ASP A 410 0.30 0.99 -7.13
CA ASP A 410 -1.01 0.49 -7.52
C ASP A 410 -0.96 -0.99 -7.91
N GLY A 411 -0.51 -1.82 -6.97
CA GLY A 411 -0.52 -3.28 -7.11
C GLY A 411 0.10 -3.75 -8.42
N ASN A 412 1.40 -3.51 -8.59
CA ASN A 412 2.08 -3.74 -9.86
C ASN A 412 2.79 -5.09 -9.84
N ILE A 413 2.19 -6.10 -10.47
CA ILE A 413 2.76 -7.46 -10.51
C ILE A 413 4.12 -7.46 -11.21
N ALA A 414 4.28 -6.73 -12.31
CA ALA A 414 5.52 -6.72 -13.07
C ALA A 414 6.68 -6.14 -12.24
N TYR A 415 6.41 -5.13 -11.42
CA TYR A 415 7.37 -4.59 -10.46
C TYR A 415 7.49 -5.41 -9.17
N GLY A 416 6.42 -6.11 -8.79
CA GLY A 416 6.31 -6.97 -7.61
C GLY A 416 5.84 -6.25 -6.37
N SER A 417 4.97 -5.24 -6.48
CA SER A 417 4.45 -4.49 -5.34
C SER A 417 2.97 -4.76 -5.06
N PRO A 418 2.53 -4.74 -3.79
CA PRO A 418 1.10 -4.69 -3.44
C PRO A 418 0.55 -3.26 -3.56
N LEU A 419 -0.75 -3.09 -3.32
CA LEU A 419 -1.38 -1.77 -3.23
C LEU A 419 -0.78 -0.97 -2.05
N TYR A 420 -0.62 0.35 -2.23
CA TYR A 420 0.00 1.34 -1.32
C TYR A 420 1.51 1.25 -1.14
N SER A 421 2.10 0.08 -1.40
CA SER A 421 3.53 -0.12 -1.28
C SER A 421 4.23 0.02 -2.62
N ALA A 422 5.32 0.78 -2.64
CA ALA A 422 6.27 0.87 -3.74
C ALA A 422 7.45 -0.10 -3.52
N PHE A 423 7.34 -0.98 -2.53
CA PHE A 423 8.36 -1.97 -2.22
C PHE A 423 8.06 -3.27 -2.98
N PRO A 424 9.08 -3.94 -3.53
CA PRO A 424 8.92 -5.14 -4.36
C PRO A 424 8.72 -6.40 -3.51
N GLU A 425 7.71 -6.35 -2.66
CA GLU A 425 7.41 -7.33 -1.62
C GLU A 425 6.83 -8.64 -2.14
N LEU A 426 6.32 -8.67 -3.37
CA LEU A 426 5.76 -9.87 -4.00
C LEU A 426 6.85 -10.74 -4.63
N TRP A 427 8.05 -10.21 -4.83
CA TRP A 427 9.19 -10.95 -5.34
C TRP A 427 10.02 -11.59 -4.23
N GLY A 428 10.69 -12.67 -4.58
CA GLY A 428 11.60 -13.40 -3.70
C GLY A 428 12.07 -14.72 -4.30
N ASN A 429 13.16 -15.25 -3.76
CA ASN A 429 13.89 -16.39 -4.29
C ASN A 429 13.37 -17.75 -3.80
N GLN A 430 12.81 -17.80 -2.59
CA GLN A 430 12.24 -18.96 -1.94
C GLN A 430 10.89 -19.40 -2.55
N SER A 431 10.23 -20.35 -1.87
CA SER A 431 8.84 -20.70 -2.17
C SER A 431 7.91 -19.49 -2.00
N ASN A 432 6.93 -19.32 -2.89
CA ASN A 432 5.86 -18.32 -2.76
C ASN A 432 5.03 -18.48 -1.47
N LEU A 433 5.10 -19.65 -0.83
CA LEU A 433 4.52 -19.89 0.49
C LEU A 433 5.33 -19.24 1.63
N MET A 434 6.46 -18.59 1.32
CA MET A 434 7.35 -17.93 2.27
C MET A 434 7.01 -16.46 2.58
N SER A 435 5.72 -16.20 2.76
CA SER A 435 5.25 -14.95 3.37
C SER A 435 5.63 -14.91 4.86
N ASN A 436 5.95 -13.72 5.37
CA ASN A 436 6.07 -13.48 6.82
C ASN A 436 4.75 -12.99 7.45
N GLY A 437 3.67 -12.93 6.66
CA GLY A 437 2.40 -12.35 7.05
C GLY A 437 2.43 -10.83 7.18
N GLY A 438 3.38 -10.14 6.55
CA GLY A 438 3.45 -8.69 6.40
C GLY A 438 2.90 -8.23 5.05
N GLY A 439 2.91 -6.92 4.81
CA GLY A 439 2.20 -6.29 3.69
C GLY A 439 0.72 -6.11 3.95
N LEU A 440 0.05 -5.39 3.03
CA LEU A 440 -1.39 -5.21 3.01
C LEU A 440 -2.10 -6.56 3.08
N PHE A 441 -2.02 -7.33 1.99
CA PHE A 441 -2.69 -8.62 1.87
C PHE A 441 -1.96 -9.78 2.56
N SER A 442 -1.05 -9.52 3.51
CA SER A 442 -0.28 -10.58 4.18
C SER A 442 0.51 -11.49 3.23
N ASN A 443 0.83 -11.01 2.02
CA ASN A 443 1.49 -11.75 0.95
C ASN A 443 2.94 -11.30 0.73
N SER A 444 3.44 -10.38 1.55
CA SER A 444 4.79 -9.87 1.41
C SER A 444 5.83 -10.88 1.87
N ARG A 445 6.94 -10.87 1.15
CA ARG A 445 7.99 -11.87 1.20
C ARG A 445 9.22 -11.31 1.91
N SER A 446 9.65 -11.97 2.99
CA SER A 446 10.89 -11.57 3.69
C SER A 446 12.16 -12.09 3.05
N ASP A 447 12.04 -12.71 1.88
CA ASP A 447 13.13 -13.00 0.95
C ASP A 447 13.11 -12.06 -0.27
N SER A 448 12.52 -10.86 -0.12
CA SER A 448 12.42 -9.85 -1.18
C SER A 448 13.80 -9.40 -1.70
N PRO A 449 13.90 -8.96 -2.96
CA PRO A 449 15.17 -8.43 -3.51
C PRO A 449 15.60 -7.10 -2.88
N GLY A 450 14.80 -6.51 -1.99
CA GLY A 450 15.01 -5.18 -1.46
C GLY A 450 14.89 -4.09 -2.53
N LEU A 451 15.11 -2.85 -2.12
CA LEU A 451 14.96 -1.69 -2.99
C LEU A 451 15.86 -0.56 -2.51
N THR A 452 16.56 0.07 -3.45
CA THR A 452 17.04 1.44 -3.32
C THR A 452 16.18 2.31 -4.22
N MET A 453 15.45 3.25 -3.65
CA MET A 453 14.71 4.27 -4.38
C MET A 453 15.35 5.61 -4.10
N ILE A 454 15.76 6.35 -5.13
CA ILE A 454 16.45 7.65 -4.97
C ILE A 454 15.80 8.64 -5.91
N GLY A 455 15.49 9.82 -5.39
CA GLY A 455 14.85 10.84 -6.20
C GLY A 455 14.67 12.16 -5.49
N GLY A 456 13.75 12.94 -6.00
CA GLY A 456 13.37 14.21 -5.44
C GLY A 456 12.27 14.86 -6.26
N GLY A 457 11.88 16.04 -5.82
CA GLY A 457 10.73 16.70 -6.37
C GLY A 457 10.61 18.13 -5.93
N VAL A 458 9.48 18.74 -6.29
CA VAL A 458 9.11 20.07 -5.83
C VAL A 458 7.61 20.13 -5.58
N ASP A 459 7.25 20.77 -4.47
CA ASP A 459 5.88 21.17 -4.16
C ASP A 459 5.80 22.69 -4.22
N THR A 460 5.01 23.20 -5.15
CA THR A 460 4.89 24.64 -5.39
C THR A 460 3.44 25.07 -5.44
N GLU A 461 3.18 26.30 -5.01
CA GLU A 461 1.86 26.93 -5.09
C GLU A 461 1.98 28.34 -5.67
N PRO A 462 2.20 28.48 -6.99
CA PRO A 462 2.44 29.78 -7.62
C PRO A 462 1.30 30.77 -7.41
N LEU A 463 0.07 30.28 -7.29
CA LEU A 463 -1.11 31.07 -6.91
C LEU A 463 -1.67 30.49 -5.61
N LYS A 464 -1.37 31.16 -4.49
CA LYS A 464 -1.78 30.73 -3.16
C LYS A 464 -3.29 30.47 -3.06
N GLY A 465 -3.65 29.27 -2.65
CA GLY A 465 -5.01 28.77 -2.49
C GLY A 465 -5.72 28.43 -3.80
N THR A 466 -5.06 28.55 -4.95
CA THR A 466 -5.69 28.40 -6.27
C THR A 466 -4.98 27.40 -7.17
N LEU A 467 -3.65 27.47 -7.27
CA LEU A 467 -2.87 26.62 -8.16
C LEU A 467 -1.70 26.01 -7.42
N ARG A 468 -1.68 24.68 -7.34
CA ARG A 468 -0.58 23.89 -6.78
C ARG A 468 -0.04 22.94 -7.84
N PHE A 469 1.26 22.81 -7.90
CA PHE A 469 1.95 21.82 -8.72
C PHE A 469 2.90 21.01 -7.85
N ARG A 470 2.86 19.69 -8.00
CA ARG A 470 3.77 18.76 -7.36
C ARG A 470 4.37 17.86 -8.43
N THR A 471 5.67 17.64 -8.38
CA THR A 471 6.34 16.68 -9.26
C THR A 471 7.41 15.94 -8.50
N ASN A 472 7.53 14.64 -8.76
CA ASN A 472 8.49 13.73 -8.16
C ASN A 472 9.11 12.87 -9.24
N ALA A 473 10.42 12.69 -9.22
CA ALA A 473 11.09 11.72 -10.07
C ALA A 473 12.04 10.87 -9.22
N TYR A 474 11.99 9.55 -9.40
CA TYR A 474 12.83 8.62 -8.64
C TYR A 474 13.23 7.40 -9.47
N ALA A 475 14.46 6.94 -9.25
CA ALA A 475 14.98 5.70 -9.79
C ALA A 475 14.65 4.54 -8.85
N LEU A 476 14.22 3.42 -9.42
CA LEU A 476 13.84 2.18 -8.73
C LEU A 476 14.90 1.13 -9.01
N ILE A 477 15.66 0.75 -7.97
CA ILE A 477 16.85 -0.11 -8.11
C ILE A 477 16.71 -1.29 -7.13
N TYR A 478 16.60 -2.52 -7.63
CA TYR A 478 16.67 -3.71 -6.78
C TYR A 478 18.03 -3.82 -6.13
N ASN A 479 18.08 -4.22 -4.86
CA ASN A 479 19.36 -4.36 -4.14
C ASN A 479 20.00 -5.73 -4.40
N GLU A 480 19.20 -6.75 -4.62
CA GLU A 480 19.63 -8.12 -4.86
C GLU A 480 19.03 -8.68 -6.13
N ARG A 481 19.68 -9.72 -6.66
CA ARG A 481 19.18 -10.50 -7.79
C ARG A 481 18.08 -11.43 -7.32
N PHE A 482 17.13 -11.73 -8.20
CA PHE A 482 16.04 -12.59 -7.82
C PHE A 482 15.47 -13.39 -8.98
N LEU A 483 14.56 -14.29 -8.65
CA LEU A 483 13.94 -15.18 -9.61
C LEU A 483 12.51 -14.79 -9.91
N VAL A 484 12.15 -14.92 -11.18
CA VAL A 484 10.79 -14.75 -11.66
C VAL A 484 10.38 -16.02 -12.38
N GLY A 485 9.20 -16.55 -12.04
CA GLY A 485 8.61 -17.71 -12.72
C GLY A 485 7.85 -17.29 -13.98
N ALA A 486 7.93 -18.09 -15.04
CA ALA A 486 7.14 -17.89 -16.25
C ALA A 486 5.63 -18.09 -15.98
N LEU A 487 4.77 -17.21 -16.52
CA LEU A 487 3.32 -17.29 -16.32
C LEU A 487 2.63 -18.28 -17.28
N SER A 488 3.30 -18.68 -18.36
CA SER A 488 2.78 -19.59 -19.40
C SER A 488 2.61 -21.04 -18.93
N GLU A 489 3.24 -21.42 -17.82
CA GLU A 489 3.20 -22.80 -17.38
C GLU A 489 1.86 -23.13 -16.70
N PRO A 490 1.19 -24.24 -17.09
CA PRO A 490 -0.14 -24.63 -16.57
C PRO A 490 -0.22 -24.74 -15.04
N ASN A 491 0.93 -24.87 -14.37
CA ASN A 491 1.02 -24.98 -12.92
C ASN A 491 1.51 -23.68 -12.25
N ASN A 492 1.98 -22.69 -13.02
CA ASN A 492 2.43 -21.37 -12.52
C ASN A 492 1.34 -20.29 -12.54
N ALA A 493 0.24 -20.44 -13.27
CA ALA A 493 -0.82 -19.42 -13.23
C ALA A 493 -1.53 -19.30 -11.87
N SER A 494 -1.42 -20.34 -11.02
CA SER A 494 -1.84 -20.31 -9.61
C SER A 494 -0.78 -19.72 -8.65
N SER A 495 0.40 -19.37 -9.17
CA SER A 495 1.64 -19.25 -8.37
C SER A 495 2.07 -17.85 -7.98
N VAL A 496 1.31 -16.81 -8.34
CA VAL A 496 1.44 -15.51 -7.64
C VAL A 496 0.87 -15.61 -6.20
N GLY A 497 0.35 -16.77 -5.78
CA GLY A 497 -0.05 -17.01 -4.39
C GLY A 497 0.14 -18.42 -3.87
N LEU A 498 -0.27 -19.50 -4.55
CA LEU A 498 -0.42 -20.79 -3.85
C LEU A 498 -0.29 -21.98 -4.82
N THR A 499 0.90 -22.56 -4.90
CA THR A 499 1.15 -24.01 -4.78
C THR A 499 2.61 -24.32 -5.14
N ALA A 500 3.23 -25.17 -4.34
CA ALA A 500 4.63 -25.55 -4.46
C ALA A 500 4.87 -26.80 -5.35
N ARG A 501 3.88 -27.19 -6.17
CA ARG A 501 3.90 -28.54 -6.74
C ARG A 501 4.68 -28.70 -8.02
N ASP A 502 4.95 -27.63 -8.75
CA ASP A 502 5.88 -27.67 -9.87
C ASP A 502 6.69 -26.37 -9.90
N PHE A 503 7.99 -26.48 -9.68
CA PHE A 503 8.91 -25.44 -10.09
C PHE A 503 8.86 -25.36 -11.62
N GLY A 504 7.99 -24.52 -12.17
CA GLY A 504 8.14 -24.11 -13.56
C GLY A 504 9.50 -23.41 -13.76
N ILE A 505 9.85 -23.11 -15.01
CA ILE A 505 11.13 -22.44 -15.33
C ILE A 505 11.19 -21.10 -14.59
N LYS A 506 12.00 -21.04 -13.53
CA LYS A 506 12.40 -19.80 -12.87
C LYS A 506 13.58 -19.21 -13.63
N ARG A 507 13.50 -17.93 -13.94
CA ARG A 507 14.58 -17.19 -14.59
C ARG A 507 15.18 -16.17 -13.65
N LEU A 508 16.50 -16.02 -13.73
CA LEU A 508 17.24 -15.05 -12.96
C LEU A 508 17.10 -13.65 -13.58
N VAL A 509 16.66 -12.70 -12.76
CA VAL A 509 16.75 -11.26 -12.97
C VAL A 509 18.04 -10.80 -12.30
N ASP A 510 19.02 -10.43 -13.13
CA ASP A 510 20.39 -10.07 -12.73
C ASP A 510 20.62 -8.55 -12.81
N GLU A 511 19.73 -7.85 -13.51
CA GLU A 511 19.78 -6.40 -13.65
C GLU A 511 19.10 -5.72 -12.45
N HIS A 512 19.65 -4.59 -12.01
CA HIS A 512 19.18 -3.92 -10.81
C HIS A 512 18.21 -2.76 -11.10
N LEU A 513 18.42 -2.00 -12.19
CA LEU A 513 17.58 -0.85 -12.51
C LEU A 513 16.25 -1.32 -13.12
N PHE A 514 15.17 -1.22 -12.34
CA PHE A 514 13.82 -1.46 -12.84
C PHE A 514 13.34 -0.32 -13.73
N GLY A 515 13.61 0.93 -13.34
CA GLY A 515 13.21 2.09 -14.11
C GLY A 515 13.34 3.41 -13.37
N VAL A 516 12.88 4.47 -14.02
CA VAL A 516 12.69 5.80 -13.45
C VAL A 516 11.23 6.15 -13.56
N GLU A 517 10.61 6.45 -12.43
CA GLU A 517 9.25 6.96 -12.40
C GLU A 517 9.25 8.47 -12.26
N TRP A 518 8.33 9.12 -12.97
CA TRP A 518 8.12 10.55 -12.94
C TRP A 518 6.63 10.85 -12.77
N ASP A 519 6.27 11.29 -11.57
CA ASP A 519 4.91 11.63 -11.15
C ASP A 519 4.69 13.13 -11.14
N ASN A 520 3.51 13.55 -11.56
CA ASN A 520 3.14 14.95 -11.62
C ASN A 520 1.67 15.13 -11.25
N GLU A 521 1.41 16.17 -10.46
CA GLU A 521 0.09 16.58 -10.05
C GLU A 521 -0.06 18.09 -10.19
N LEU A 522 -1.10 18.51 -10.91
CA LEU A 522 -1.50 19.91 -11.02
C LEU A 522 -2.90 20.07 -10.45
N THR A 523 -3.02 20.75 -9.32
CA THR A 523 -4.30 21.01 -8.64
C THR A 523 -4.74 22.44 -8.86
N TYR A 524 -5.97 22.60 -9.35
CA TYR A 524 -6.68 23.85 -9.43
C TYR A 524 -7.86 23.86 -8.44
N MET A 525 -7.82 24.77 -7.47
CA MET A 525 -8.90 24.98 -6.52
C MET A 525 -9.85 26.04 -7.08
N PHE A 526 -11.05 25.66 -7.48
CA PHE A 526 -12.09 26.61 -7.91
C PHE A 526 -12.61 27.42 -6.72
N ASN A 527 -12.75 26.75 -5.57
CA ASN A 527 -13.07 27.34 -4.27
C ASN A 527 -12.72 26.31 -3.17
N SER A 528 -13.10 26.58 -1.92
CA SER A 528 -12.82 25.68 -0.79
C SER A 528 -13.53 24.33 -0.84
N ALA A 529 -14.59 24.21 -1.66
CA ALA A 529 -15.41 23.01 -1.77
C ALA A 529 -15.14 22.23 -3.07
N VAL A 530 -14.59 22.87 -4.11
CA VAL A 530 -14.47 22.27 -5.45
C VAL A 530 -13.06 22.43 -5.99
N SER A 531 -12.48 21.33 -6.46
CA SER A 531 -11.16 21.32 -7.09
C SER A 531 -11.10 20.34 -8.26
N ALA A 532 -10.15 20.59 -9.15
CA ALA A 532 -9.73 19.63 -10.17
C ALA A 532 -8.23 19.37 -10.03
N ARG A 533 -7.81 18.11 -10.18
CA ARG A 533 -6.40 17.71 -10.17
C ARG A 533 -6.11 16.91 -11.43
N LEU A 534 -5.14 17.38 -12.21
CA LEU A 534 -4.58 16.62 -13.32
C LEU A 534 -3.37 15.84 -12.80
N GLN A 535 -3.40 14.52 -12.96
CA GLN A 535 -2.30 13.61 -12.64
C GLN A 535 -1.72 13.04 -13.92
N PHE A 536 -0.40 13.00 -14.03
CA PHE A 536 0.27 12.27 -15.10
C PHE A 536 1.58 11.66 -14.62
N SER A 537 1.71 10.36 -14.84
CA SER A 537 2.80 9.55 -14.36
C SER A 537 3.39 8.72 -15.48
N PHE A 538 4.72 8.66 -15.51
CA PHE A 538 5.48 7.89 -16.49
C PHE A 538 6.50 7.02 -15.77
N LEU A 539 6.46 5.72 -16.03
CA LEU A 539 7.50 4.79 -15.59
C LEU A 539 8.32 4.38 -16.80
N PHE A 540 9.53 4.93 -16.90
CA PHE A 540 10.50 4.58 -17.92
C PHE A 540 11.25 3.32 -17.48
N THR A 541 11.08 2.25 -18.22
CA THR A 541 11.63 0.94 -17.93
C THR A 541 13.15 0.90 -18.09
N GLY A 542 13.79 0.13 -17.21
CA GLY A 542 15.20 -0.23 -17.26
C GLY A 542 15.39 -1.71 -17.55
N ALA A 543 16.65 -2.15 -17.53
CA ALA A 543 17.03 -3.51 -17.90
C ALA A 543 16.41 -4.61 -17.03
N ALA A 544 16.12 -4.33 -15.75
CA ALA A 544 15.45 -5.31 -14.89
C ALA A 544 14.00 -5.53 -15.32
N ALA A 545 13.28 -4.47 -15.71
CA ALA A 545 11.92 -4.59 -16.24
C ALA A 545 11.87 -5.42 -17.53
N GLU A 546 12.84 -5.24 -18.44
CA GLU A 546 12.98 -6.04 -19.66
C GLU A 546 13.19 -7.53 -19.35
N GLN A 547 14.02 -7.84 -18.35
CA GLN A 547 14.28 -9.21 -17.89
C GLN A 547 13.06 -9.83 -17.20
N ILE A 548 12.36 -9.08 -16.35
CA ILE A 548 11.13 -9.56 -15.71
C ILE A 548 10.07 -9.87 -16.77
N ALA A 549 9.87 -8.97 -17.74
CA ALA A 549 8.95 -9.22 -18.84
C ALA A 549 9.36 -10.44 -19.69
N GLY A 550 10.66 -10.61 -19.96
CA GLY A 550 11.16 -11.80 -20.64
C GLY A 550 10.97 -13.09 -19.83
N ALA A 551 11.13 -13.03 -18.51
CA ALA A 551 10.87 -14.15 -17.60
C ALA A 551 9.39 -14.53 -17.59
N LEU A 552 8.50 -13.56 -17.35
CA LEU A 552 7.05 -13.77 -17.27
C LEU A 552 6.46 -14.30 -18.59
N SER A 553 6.98 -13.83 -19.74
CA SER A 553 6.49 -14.23 -21.07
C SER A 553 6.98 -15.58 -21.58
N ASP A 554 7.84 -16.26 -20.83
CA ASP A 554 8.43 -17.54 -21.22
C ASP A 554 9.23 -17.52 -22.54
N ARG A 555 9.64 -16.34 -23.01
CA ARG A 555 10.36 -16.17 -24.28
C ARG A 555 11.86 -16.50 -24.24
N GLY A 556 12.36 -17.24 -23.26
CA GLY A 556 13.80 -17.35 -23.00
C GLY A 556 14.28 -18.78 -22.84
N SER A 557 14.99 -19.28 -23.84
CA SER A 557 16.19 -20.07 -23.52
C SER A 557 17.27 -19.06 -23.15
N GLY A 558 17.47 -18.88 -21.85
CA GLY A 558 18.53 -18.01 -21.33
C GLY A 558 19.89 -18.70 -21.34
N GLU A 559 20.98 -17.95 -21.15
CA GLU A 559 22.25 -18.59 -20.79
C GLU A 559 22.12 -19.24 -19.41
N PRO A 560 22.64 -20.47 -19.21
CA PRO A 560 22.66 -21.09 -17.90
C PRO A 560 23.56 -20.30 -16.93
N VAL A 561 23.04 -20.02 -15.73
CA VAL A 561 23.73 -19.30 -14.66
C VAL A 561 23.54 -20.08 -13.36
N GLU A 562 24.62 -20.25 -12.61
CA GLU A 562 24.57 -20.89 -11.29
C GLU A 562 24.32 -19.85 -10.19
N VAL A 563 23.29 -20.07 -9.37
CA VAL A 563 22.96 -19.24 -8.21
C VAL A 563 22.85 -20.15 -6.99
N ALA A 564 23.70 -19.91 -5.98
CA ALA A 564 23.77 -20.70 -4.75
C ALA A 564 23.84 -22.24 -4.97
N GLY A 565 24.57 -22.67 -6.01
CA GLY A 565 24.78 -24.09 -6.32
C GLY A 565 23.70 -24.73 -7.19
N VAL A 566 22.74 -23.95 -7.68
CA VAL A 566 21.63 -24.43 -8.53
C VAL A 566 21.67 -23.69 -9.87
N SER A 567 21.47 -24.42 -10.97
CA SER A 567 21.48 -23.87 -12.32
C SER A 567 20.12 -23.27 -12.69
N PHE A 568 20.11 -22.03 -13.15
CA PHE A 568 18.96 -21.30 -13.70
C PHE A 568 19.26 -20.81 -15.10
N GLU A 569 18.25 -20.32 -15.80
CA GLU A 569 18.44 -19.56 -17.03
C GLU A 569 18.33 -18.06 -16.74
N ARG A 570 19.24 -17.25 -17.28
CA ARG A 570 19.10 -15.79 -17.24
C ARG A 570 17.89 -15.37 -18.07
N ALA A 571 17.07 -14.47 -17.54
CA ALA A 571 15.97 -13.94 -18.32
C ALA A 571 16.47 -13.15 -19.54
N GLN A 572 15.94 -13.45 -20.72
CA GLN A 572 16.19 -12.62 -21.90
C GLN A 572 15.52 -11.27 -21.72
N ARG A 573 16.11 -10.21 -22.27
CA ARG A 573 15.47 -8.90 -22.35
C ARG A 573 14.37 -8.97 -23.40
N SER A 574 13.20 -8.44 -23.07
CA SER A 574 12.14 -8.15 -24.05
C SER A 574 11.98 -6.64 -24.17
N GLU A 575 11.42 -6.15 -25.28
CA GLU A 575 11.05 -4.74 -25.38
C GLU A 575 9.98 -4.44 -24.32
N ALA A 576 10.38 -3.77 -23.24
CA ALA A 576 9.49 -3.28 -22.21
C ALA A 576 9.32 -1.78 -22.45
N ASP A 577 8.12 -1.37 -22.87
CA ASP A 577 7.80 0.04 -23.07
C ASP A 577 7.57 0.75 -21.72
N SER A 578 7.48 2.07 -21.76
CA SER A 578 7.08 2.87 -20.60
C SER A 578 5.65 2.55 -20.15
N MET A 579 5.39 2.49 -18.84
CA MET A 579 4.02 2.56 -18.32
C MET A 579 3.59 4.02 -18.23
N ARG A 580 2.31 4.30 -18.49
CA ARG A 580 1.79 5.67 -18.50
C ARG A 580 0.42 5.71 -17.86
N ARG A 581 0.19 6.79 -17.09
CA ARG A 581 -1.10 7.15 -16.53
C ARG A 581 -1.37 8.62 -16.76
N ILE A 582 -2.60 8.93 -17.17
CA ILE A 582 -3.14 10.29 -17.13
C ILE A 582 -4.50 10.20 -16.45
N ALA A 583 -4.70 10.94 -15.38
CA ALA A 583 -5.98 10.99 -14.68
C ALA A 583 -6.41 12.43 -14.42
N VAL A 584 -7.72 12.65 -14.43
CA VAL A 584 -8.32 13.92 -14.03
C VAL A 584 -9.22 13.64 -12.84
N GLU A 585 -8.82 14.07 -11.66
CA GLU A 585 -9.67 14.00 -10.48
C GLU A 585 -10.50 15.27 -10.37
N LEU A 586 -11.81 15.10 -10.23
CA LEU A 586 -12.75 16.16 -9.88
C LEU A 586 -13.27 15.87 -8.48
N LEU A 587 -13.12 16.84 -7.58
CA LEU A 587 -13.44 16.69 -6.17
C LEU A 587 -14.44 17.77 -5.74
N TRP A 588 -15.53 17.32 -5.14
CA TRP A 588 -16.53 18.15 -4.48
C TRP A 588 -16.68 17.75 -3.03
N ASN A 589 -16.77 18.77 -2.17
CA ASN A 589 -16.87 18.63 -0.73
C ASN A 589 -18.13 19.38 -0.23
N PHE A 590 -18.89 18.76 0.67
CA PHE A 590 -20.25 19.18 1.06
C PHE A 590 -20.55 19.12 2.55
#